data_AF-A0A1D3L5G8-F1
#
_entry.id   AF-A0A1D3L5G8-F1
#
_cell.length_a   1.000
_cell.length_b   1.000
_cell.length_c   1.000
_cell.angle_alpha   90.00
_cell.angle_beta   90.00
_cell.angle_gamma   90.00
#
_symmetry.space_group_name_H-M   'P 1'
#
loop_
_entity.id
_entity.type
_entity.pdbx_description
1 polymer ?
#
loop_
_entity_poly.entity_id
_entity_poly.type
_entity_poly.pdbx_seq_one_letter_code
_entity_poly.pdbx_strand_id
1 'polypeptide(L)'
;MVIAKPEWFKKRNRKGFWSYELPWQGTLYMICTLSLIFVGMLLPQNLLNSVLITVLFLFLFMDGIIANVKSLDEREQMQYSISMRNTAWGMIIALAALLVVSSSFNIDQLDLYRSIFVAVFAGGIIGIITRYKLHRDG
;
A
#
# COMPACT_ATOMS: atom_id res chain seq x y z
N MET A 1 -2.44 -10.96 16.68
CA MET A 1 -2.31 -12.30 16.07
C MET A 1 -2.29 -12.08 14.57
N VAL A 2 -1.33 -12.65 13.83
CA VAL A 2 -1.24 -12.50 12.37
C VAL A 2 -1.68 -13.82 11.75
N ILE A 3 -2.67 -13.82 10.85
CA ILE A 3 -3.17 -15.05 10.21
C ILE A 3 -2.21 -15.47 9.09
N ALA A 4 -1.74 -14.51 8.31
CA ALA A 4 -0.77 -14.72 7.26
C ALA A 4 0.62 -15.01 7.85
N LYS A 5 1.27 -16.06 7.35
CA LYS A 5 2.61 -16.44 7.83
C LYS A 5 3.68 -15.56 7.17
N PRO A 6 4.66 -15.02 7.92
CA PRO A 6 5.74 -14.21 7.32
C PRO A 6 6.54 -14.96 6.24
N GLU A 7 6.67 -16.28 6.37
CA GLU A 7 7.30 -17.16 5.39
C GLU A 7 6.67 -17.06 3.99
N TRP A 8 5.37 -16.78 3.92
CA TRP A 8 4.64 -16.61 2.67
C TRP A 8 5.02 -15.33 1.92
N PHE A 9 5.78 -14.43 2.53
CA PHE A 9 6.21 -13.15 1.95
C PHE A 9 7.74 -13.04 1.83
N LYS A 10 8.49 -14.00 2.38
CA LYS A 10 9.96 -13.99 2.35
C LYS A 10 10.48 -14.19 0.92
N LYS A 11 11.32 -13.26 0.43
CA LYS A 11 11.96 -13.39 -0.88
C LYS A 11 12.93 -14.58 -0.89
N ARG A 12 12.73 -15.52 -1.83
CA ARG A 12 13.53 -16.76 -1.92
C ARG A 12 14.92 -16.54 -2.54
N ASN A 13 15.08 -15.54 -3.40
CA ASN A 13 16.35 -15.20 -4.03
C ASN A 13 16.60 -13.68 -3.99
N ARG A 14 17.63 -13.25 -3.26
CA ARG A 14 18.12 -11.85 -3.18
C ARG A 14 19.14 -11.51 -4.29
N LYS A 15 19.15 -12.24 -5.42
CA LYS A 15 20.15 -12.05 -6.49
C LYS A 15 19.52 -11.43 -7.74
N GLY A 16 19.61 -10.11 -7.82
CA GLY A 16 19.45 -9.36 -9.07
C GLY A 16 18.08 -8.73 -9.30
N PHE A 17 18.11 -7.64 -10.08
CA PHE A 17 17.00 -6.76 -10.47
C PHE A 17 15.77 -7.49 -11.07
N TRP A 18 15.92 -8.78 -11.41
CA TRP A 18 14.91 -9.62 -12.07
C TRP A 18 14.47 -10.86 -11.27
N SER A 19 15.02 -11.16 -10.08
CA SER A 19 14.53 -12.30 -9.27
C SER A 19 13.35 -11.89 -8.39
N TYR A 20 12.26 -11.46 -9.03
CA TYR A 20 10.95 -11.32 -8.39
C TYR A 20 10.29 -12.70 -8.27
N GLU A 21 10.93 -13.63 -7.56
CA GLU A 21 10.21 -14.81 -7.06
C GLU A 21 9.34 -14.36 -5.88
N LEU A 22 8.23 -13.71 -6.21
CA LEU A 22 7.15 -13.49 -5.25
C LEU A 22 6.67 -14.89 -4.81
N PRO A 23 6.78 -15.24 -3.52
CA PRO A 23 6.24 -16.50 -3.03
C PRO A 23 4.76 -16.60 -3.42
N TRP A 24 4.42 -17.67 -4.17
CA TRP A 24 3.07 -17.90 -4.69
C TRP A 24 2.01 -17.85 -3.60
N GLN A 25 2.34 -18.32 -2.39
CA GLN A 25 1.44 -18.33 -1.23
C GLN A 25 1.04 -16.91 -0.79
N GLY A 26 1.99 -16.00 -0.62
CA GLY A 26 1.70 -14.60 -0.28
C GLY A 26 0.97 -13.87 -1.40
N THR A 27 1.30 -14.20 -2.66
CA THR A 27 0.63 -13.64 -3.83
C THR A 27 -0.84 -14.07 -3.88
N LEU A 28 -1.11 -15.36 -3.72
CA LEU A 28 -2.47 -15.90 -3.66
C LEU A 28 -3.28 -15.28 -2.52
N TYR A 29 -2.67 -15.12 -1.34
CA TYR A 29 -3.29 -14.45 -0.20
C TYR A 29 -3.69 -13.00 -0.53
N MET A 30 -2.80 -12.24 -1.18
CA MET A 30 -3.09 -10.87 -1.60
C MET A 30 -4.15 -10.79 -2.69
N ILE A 31 -4.15 -11.74 -3.64
CA ILE A 31 -5.19 -11.84 -4.68
C ILE A 31 -6.55 -12.11 -4.03
N CYS A 32 -6.64 -13.07 -3.11
CA CYS A 32 -7.88 -13.35 -2.37
C CYS A 32 -8.33 -12.12 -1.57
N THR A 33 -7.41 -11.40 -0.93
CA THR A 33 -7.72 -10.18 -0.20
C THR A 33 -8.28 -9.09 -1.13
N LEU A 34 -7.62 -8.84 -2.27
CA LEU A 34 -8.08 -7.90 -3.29
C LEU A 34 -9.42 -8.32 -3.92
N SER A 35 -9.66 -9.62 -4.05
CA SER A 35 -10.92 -10.14 -4.61
C SER A 35 -12.16 -9.72 -3.80
N LEU A 36 -12.00 -9.44 -2.50
CA LEU A 36 -13.09 -8.94 -1.64
C LEU A 36 -13.66 -7.60 -2.11
N ILE A 37 -12.86 -6.76 -2.77
CA ILE A 37 -13.35 -5.51 -3.37
C ILE A 37 -14.41 -5.82 -4.44
N PHE A 38 -14.12 -6.78 -5.31
CA PHE A 38 -15.05 -7.20 -6.37
C PHE A 38 -16.29 -7.90 -5.79
N VAL A 39 -16.13 -8.74 -4.76
CA VAL A 39 -17.26 -9.34 -4.05
C VAL A 39 -18.16 -8.26 -3.43
N GLY A 40 -17.57 -7.23 -2.83
CA GLY A 40 -18.32 -6.09 -2.28
C GLY A 40 -19.05 -5.25 -3.32
N MET A 41 -18.54 -5.19 -4.56
CA MET A 41 -19.22 -4.53 -5.67
C MET A 41 -20.43 -5.33 -6.20
N LEU A 42 -20.36 -6.66 -6.16
CA LEU A 42 -21.42 -7.55 -6.68
C LEU A 42 -22.57 -7.75 -5.69
N LEU A 43 -22.33 -7.55 -4.39
CA LEU A 43 -23.35 -7.69 -3.36
C LEU A 43 -24.30 -6.48 -3.32
N PRO A 44 -25.56 -6.67 -2.84
CA PRO A 44 -26.48 -5.58 -2.60
C PRO A 44 -25.86 -4.52 -1.68
N GLN A 45 -25.88 -3.27 -2.12
CA GLN A 45 -25.28 -2.12 -1.42
C GLN A 45 -26.13 -1.73 -0.21
N ASN A 46 -25.95 -2.48 0.87
CA ASN A 46 -26.49 -2.19 2.19
C ASN A 46 -25.36 -1.70 3.08
N LEU A 47 -25.61 -0.66 3.90
CA LEU A 47 -24.61 -0.08 4.81
C LEU A 47 -23.86 -1.15 5.61
N LEU A 48 -24.60 -2.11 6.17
CA LEU A 48 -24.04 -3.20 6.98
C LEU A 48 -23.11 -4.12 6.16
N ASN A 49 -23.49 -4.47 4.93
CA ASN A 49 -22.66 -5.29 4.04
C ASN A 49 -21.40 -4.53 3.63
N SER A 50 -21.53 -3.27 3.22
CA SER A 50 -20.41 -2.42 2.81
C SER A 50 -19.41 -2.26 3.95
N VAL A 51 -19.89 -2.02 5.18
CA VAL A 51 -19.04 -1.93 6.37
C VAL A 51 -18.35 -3.25 6.67
N LEU A 52 -19.07 -4.37 6.70
CA LEU A 52 -18.48 -5.68 7.00
C LEU A 52 -17.39 -6.08 6.01
N ILE A 53 -17.65 -5.89 4.70
CA ILE A 53 -16.69 -6.23 3.65
C ILE A 53 -15.47 -5.31 3.72
N THR A 54 -15.67 -4.01 3.96
CA THR A 54 -14.57 -3.05 4.10
C THR A 54 -13.71 -3.39 5.33
N VAL A 55 -14.33 -3.69 6.47
CA VAL A 55 -13.61 -4.09 7.69
C VAL A 55 -12.83 -5.38 7.47
N LEU A 56 -13.44 -6.40 6.85
CA LEU A 56 -12.78 -7.66 6.52
C LEU A 56 -11.60 -7.45 5.56
N PHE A 57 -11.80 -6.66 4.52
CA PHE A 57 -10.75 -6.29 3.57
C PHE A 57 -9.58 -5.61 4.27
N LEU A 58 -9.85 -4.55 5.05
CA LEU A 58 -8.82 -3.82 5.77
C LEU A 58 -8.08 -4.73 6.76
N PHE A 59 -8.80 -5.59 7.47
CA PHE A 59 -8.21 -6.56 8.38
C PHE A 59 -7.22 -7.49 7.66
N LEU A 60 -7.65 -8.15 6.59
CA LEU A 60 -6.80 -9.09 5.84
C LEU A 60 -5.63 -8.38 5.13
N PHE A 61 -5.86 -7.17 4.62
CA PHE A 61 -4.85 -6.35 3.98
C PHE A 61 -3.75 -5.93 4.97
N MET A 62 -4.15 -5.43 6.15
CA MET A 62 -3.20 -5.07 7.20
C MET A 62 -2.48 -6.30 7.75
N ASP A 63 -3.16 -7.44 7.89
CA ASP A 63 -2.56 -8.71 8.28
C ASP A 63 -1.45 -9.14 7.31
N GLY A 64 -1.70 -9.05 6.00
CA GLY A 64 -0.72 -9.31 4.95
C GLY A 64 0.47 -8.34 4.98
N ILE A 65 0.23 -7.05 5.22
CA ILE A 65 1.30 -6.05 5.39
C ILE A 65 2.17 -6.39 6.60
N ILE A 66 1.57 -6.72 7.75
CA ILE A 66 2.31 -7.05 8.98
C ILE A 66 3.14 -8.32 8.77
N ALA A 67 2.57 -9.35 8.14
CA ALA A 67 3.28 -10.58 7.80
C ALA A 67 4.48 -10.31 6.88
N ASN A 68 4.30 -9.46 5.87
CA ASN A 68 5.36 -9.05 4.96
C ASN A 68 6.48 -8.30 5.70
N VAL A 69 6.15 -7.31 6.53
CA VAL A 69 7.17 -6.57 7.32
C VAL A 69 7.94 -7.51 8.24
N LYS A 70 7.28 -8.47 8.89
CA LYS A 70 7.94 -9.47 9.73
C LYS A 70 8.84 -10.43 8.96
N SER A 71 8.67 -10.56 7.65
CA SER A 71 9.51 -11.42 6.81
C SER A 71 10.87 -10.78 6.47
N LEU A 72 10.99 -9.47 6.65
CA LEU A 72 12.18 -8.69 6.35
C LEU A 72 13.21 -8.80 7.49
N ASP A 73 14.50 -8.75 7.13
CA ASP A 73 15.58 -8.62 8.11
C ASP A 73 15.56 -7.22 8.78
N GLU A 74 16.19 -7.07 9.95
CA GLU A 74 16.20 -5.80 10.72
C GLU A 74 16.63 -4.59 9.87
N ARG A 75 17.64 -4.76 9.02
CA ARG A 75 18.11 -3.72 8.10
C ARG A 75 17.06 -3.32 7.07
N GLU A 76 16.40 -4.32 6.48
CA GLU A 76 15.35 -4.10 5.48
C GLU A 76 14.09 -3.50 6.12
N GLN A 77 13.75 -3.89 7.35
CA GLN A 77 12.67 -3.27 8.13
C GLN A 77 12.93 -1.78 8.38
N MET A 78 14.16 -1.41 8.73
CA MET A 78 14.54 0.00 8.91
C MET A 78 14.42 0.77 7.60
N GLN A 79 14.93 0.24 6.49
CA GLN A 79 14.83 0.91 5.18
C GLN A 79 13.36 1.01 4.71
N TYR A 80 12.57 -0.02 4.94
CA TYR A 80 11.14 -0.04 4.62
C TYR A 80 10.36 0.99 5.42
N SER A 81 10.60 1.11 6.73
CA SER A 81 9.92 2.10 7.56
C SER A 81 10.26 3.54 7.16
N ILE A 82 11.53 3.82 6.82
CA ILE A 82 11.95 5.13 6.28
C ILE A 82 11.25 5.42 4.94
N SER A 83 11.22 4.45 4.03
CA SER A 83 10.52 4.58 2.75
C SER A 83 9.02 4.85 2.93
N MET A 84 8.36 4.12 3.83
CA MET A 84 6.93 4.27 4.08
C MET A 84 6.62 5.62 4.73
N ARG A 85 7.46 6.09 5.66
CA ARG A 85 7.34 7.44 6.22
C ARG A 85 7.45 8.51 5.14
N ASN A 86 8.44 8.41 4.25
CA ASN A 86 8.62 9.37 3.16
C ASN A 86 7.47 9.31 2.14
N THR A 87 6.95 8.11 1.88
CA THR A 87 5.74 7.90 1.05
C THR A 87 4.54 8.63 1.64
N ALA A 88 4.31 8.49 2.95
CA ALA A 88 3.22 9.16 3.65
C ALA A 88 3.37 10.69 3.63
N TRP A 89 4.58 11.20 3.88
CA TRP A 89 4.86 12.63 3.74
C TRP A 89 4.60 13.14 2.33
N GLY A 90 5.00 12.37 1.31
CA GLY A 90 4.71 12.67 -0.09
C GLY A 90 3.21 12.81 -0.38
N MET A 91 2.40 11.87 0.12
CA MET A 91 0.94 11.91 -0.01
C MET A 91 0.35 13.15 0.69
N ILE A 92 0.78 13.45 1.92
CA ILE A 92 0.30 14.60 2.69
C ILE A 92 0.63 15.91 1.97
N ILE A 93 1.87 16.08 1.50
CA ILE A 93 2.30 17.28 0.78
C ILE A 93 1.51 17.44 -0.52
N ALA A 94 1.29 16.37 -1.27
CA ALA A 94 0.51 16.41 -2.51
C ALA A 94 -0.95 16.84 -2.26
N LEU A 95 -1.58 16.30 -1.21
CA LEU A 95 -2.94 16.71 -0.82
C LEU A 95 -3.00 18.16 -0.35
N ALA A 96 -2.03 18.60 0.46
CA ALA A 96 -1.94 19.98 0.92
C ALA A 96 -1.76 20.95 -0.26
N ALA A 97 -0.89 20.61 -1.22
CA ALA A 97 -0.69 21.40 -2.43
C ALA A 97 -1.97 21.49 -3.27
N LEU A 98 -2.68 20.38 -3.45
CA LEU A 98 -3.97 20.35 -4.16
C LEU A 98 -5.01 21.24 -3.50
N LEU A 99 -5.11 21.23 -2.17
CA LEU A 99 -5.99 22.09 -1.40
C LEU A 99 -5.65 23.58 -1.60
N VAL A 100 -4.38 23.94 -1.51
CA VAL A 100 -3.92 25.34 -1.71
C VAL A 100 -4.20 25.83 -3.12
N VAL A 101 -3.91 25.01 -4.14
CA VAL A 101 -4.18 25.34 -5.55
C VAL A 101 -5.68 25.49 -5.77
N SER A 102 -6.49 24.54 -5.31
CA SER A 102 -7.94 24.58 -5.51
C SER A 102 -8.57 25.80 -4.85
N SER A 103 -8.11 26.18 -3.65
CA SER A 103 -8.53 27.41 -2.98
C SER A 103 -8.09 28.68 -3.71
N SER A 104 -6.93 28.66 -4.38
CA SER A 104 -6.38 29.83 -5.09
C SER A 104 -7.06 30.06 -6.45
N PHE A 105 -7.56 29.00 -7.08
CA PHE A 105 -8.23 29.03 -8.40
C PHE A 105 -9.76 28.91 -8.31
N ASN A 106 -10.35 29.02 -7.11
CA ASN A 106 -11.80 28.89 -6.86
C ASN A 106 -12.39 27.61 -7.47
N ILE A 107 -11.71 26.48 -7.30
CA ILE A 107 -12.20 25.18 -7.74
C ILE A 107 -13.14 24.64 -6.64
N ASP A 108 -14.44 24.83 -6.84
CA ASP A 108 -15.47 24.50 -5.83
C ASP A 108 -15.63 23.00 -5.55
N GLN A 109 -15.18 22.14 -6.47
CA GLN A 109 -15.26 20.68 -6.31
C GLN A 109 -13.94 20.01 -6.67
N LEU A 110 -13.14 19.71 -5.66
CA LEU A 110 -12.08 18.71 -5.75
C LEU A 110 -12.73 17.33 -5.84
N ASP A 111 -12.61 16.71 -7.02
CA ASP A 111 -12.96 15.30 -7.18
C ASP A 111 -12.08 14.45 -6.25
N LEU A 112 -12.72 13.85 -5.24
CA LEU A 112 -12.06 13.05 -4.21
C LEU A 112 -11.25 11.91 -4.83
N TYR A 113 -11.76 11.28 -5.89
CA TYR A 113 -11.06 10.17 -6.55
C TYR A 113 -9.77 10.63 -7.25
N ARG A 114 -9.82 11.78 -7.95
CA ARG A 114 -8.63 12.36 -8.60
C ARG A 114 -7.60 12.82 -7.57
N SER A 115 -8.07 13.40 -6.46
CA SER A 115 -7.22 13.89 -5.38
C SER A 115 -6.46 12.76 -4.70
N ILE A 116 -7.17 11.66 -4.38
CA ILE A 116 -6.58 10.43 -3.85
C ILE A 116 -5.59 9.84 -4.86
N PHE A 117 -5.94 9.79 -6.14
CA PHE A 117 -5.05 9.26 -7.18
C PHE A 117 -3.73 10.04 -7.26
N VAL A 118 -3.78 11.37 -7.31
CA VAL A 118 -2.58 12.23 -7.34
C VAL A 118 -1.73 12.04 -6.09
N ALA A 119 -2.36 11.95 -4.91
CA ALA A 119 -1.66 11.71 -3.66
C ALA A 119 -0.93 10.36 -3.65
N VAL A 120 -1.64 9.29 -4.02
CA VAL A 120 -1.07 7.93 -4.10
C VAL A 120 0.07 7.87 -5.12
N PHE A 121 -0.08 8.53 -6.26
CA PHE A 121 0.94 8.57 -7.30
C PHE A 121 2.21 9.30 -6.83
N ALA A 122 2.07 10.49 -6.25
CA ALA A 122 3.20 11.27 -5.72
C ALA A 122 3.92 10.51 -4.59
N GLY A 123 3.17 9.99 -3.63
CA GLY A 123 3.71 9.15 -2.56
C GLY A 123 4.42 7.91 -3.11
N GLY A 124 3.82 7.21 -4.06
CA GLY A 124 4.37 6.03 -4.69
C GLY A 124 5.73 6.28 -5.35
N ILE A 125 5.86 7.38 -6.11
CA ILE A 125 7.14 7.79 -6.72
C ILE A 125 8.19 8.03 -5.64
N ILE A 126 7.88 8.82 -4.61
CA ILE A 126 8.80 9.11 -3.51
C ILE A 126 9.23 7.81 -2.79
N GLY A 127 8.28 6.90 -2.57
CA GLY A 127 8.54 5.60 -1.96
C GLY A 127 9.49 4.74 -2.78
N ILE A 128 9.29 4.68 -4.10
CA ILE A 128 10.16 3.94 -5.04
C ILE A 128 11.57 4.54 -5.05
N ILE A 129 11.69 5.86 -5.22
CA ILE A 129 12.99 6.56 -5.25
C ILE A 129 13.74 6.35 -3.93
N THR A 130 13.05 6.49 -2.80
CA THR A 130 13.65 6.30 -1.47
C THR A 130 14.17 4.87 -1.30
N ARG A 131 13.40 3.85 -1.70
CA ARG A 131 13.85 2.45 -1.64
C ARG A 131 15.06 2.20 -2.54
N TYR A 132 15.02 2.71 -3.77
CA TYR A 132 16.13 2.55 -4.70
C TYR A 132 17.43 3.14 -4.15
N LYS A 133 17.36 4.35 -3.58
CA LYS A 133 18.50 5.00 -2.96
C LYS A 133 19.04 4.22 -1.75
N LEU A 134 18.17 3.82 -0.82
CA LEU A 134 18.56 3.08 0.38
C LEU A 134 19.15 1.70 0.08
N HIS A 135 18.69 1.03 -0.99
CA HIS A 135 19.28 -0.23 -1.45
C HIS A 135 20.63 -0.06 -2.15
N ARG A 136 20.88 1.10 -2.78
CA ARG A 136 22.16 1.39 -3.45
C ARG A 136 23.25 1.82 -2.48
N ASP A 137 22.87 2.58 -1.45
CA ASP A 137 23.80 3.19 -0.50
C ASP A 137 24.10 2.29 0.72
N GLY A 138 23.53 1.08 0.78
CA GLY A 138 23.69 0.15 1.88
C GLY A 138 24.14 -1.24 1.45
#